data_AF-A0A946LBD0-F1
#
_entry.id   AF-A0A946LBD0-F1
#
_cell.length_a   1.000
_cell.length_b   1.000
_cell.length_c   1.000
_cell.angle_alpha   90.00
_cell.angle_beta   90.00
_cell.angle_gamma   90.00
#
_symmetry.space_group_name_H-M   'P 1'
#
loop_
_entity.id
_entity.type
_entity.pdbx_description
1 polymer ?
#
loop_
_entity_poly.entity_id
_entity_poly.type
_entity_poly.pdbx_seq_one_letter_code
_entity_poly.pdbx_strand_id
1 'polypeptide(L)'
;MSAVAEKHKDFQKLGVEVISMSIDSMFVHKMWDDKELSKMVEGGVPFPMLSDAGGKVGQIFGVYDEDAGVETRGRFIIDPDGIVQGYEVLTPPVGRNVNETFRQVQAFQLVRESKGTEATPSGWKPGKMTLKPGPELVGNVWKEWKTEMAFD
;
A
#
# COMPACT_ATOMS: atom_id res chain seq x y z
N MET A 1 4.42 4.73 10.30
CA MET A 1 3.08 4.50 10.85
C MET A 1 2.34 5.82 11.02
N SER A 2 2.90 6.80 11.74
CA SER A 2 2.36 8.16 11.89
C SER A 2 1.96 8.84 10.57
N ALA A 3 2.79 8.78 9.53
CA ALA A 3 2.44 9.34 8.21
C ALA A 3 1.19 8.71 7.56
N VAL A 4 0.91 7.43 7.84
CA VAL A 4 -0.31 6.75 7.38
C VAL A 4 -1.50 7.16 8.25
N ALA A 5 -1.30 7.30 9.56
CA ALA A 5 -2.31 7.78 10.51
C ALA A 5 -2.77 9.21 10.17
N GLU A 6 -1.84 10.12 9.89
CA GLU A 6 -2.12 11.49 9.43
C GLU A 6 -2.99 11.51 8.17
N LYS A 7 -2.76 10.55 7.27
CA LYS A 7 -3.46 10.40 5.99
C LYS A 7 -4.65 9.45 6.02
N HIS A 8 -5.06 8.95 7.20
CA HIS A 8 -6.10 7.93 7.32
C HIS A 8 -7.42 8.37 6.70
N LYS A 9 -7.85 9.61 6.92
CA LYS A 9 -9.09 10.16 6.33
C LYS A 9 -9.05 10.16 4.80
N ASP A 10 -7.88 10.31 4.20
CA ASP A 10 -7.73 10.27 2.75
C ASP A 10 -7.83 8.82 2.22
N PHE A 11 -7.34 7.83 2.96
CA PHE A 11 -7.60 6.41 2.66
C PHE A 11 -9.10 6.07 2.75
N GLN A 12 -9.77 6.54 3.80
CA GLN A 12 -11.22 6.30 3.97
C GLN A 12 -12.07 6.92 2.85
N LYS A 13 -11.69 8.10 2.33
CA LYS A 13 -12.36 8.70 1.16
C LYS A 13 -12.24 7.83 -0.10
N LEU A 14 -11.19 7.01 -0.19
CA LEU A 14 -11.03 6.02 -1.24
C LEU A 14 -11.72 4.69 -0.91
N GLY A 15 -12.42 4.56 0.21
CA GLY A 15 -13.00 3.29 0.65
C GLY A 15 -11.95 2.25 1.03
N VAL A 16 -10.76 2.69 1.47
CA VAL A 16 -9.67 1.83 1.93
C VAL A 16 -9.56 1.88 3.44
N GLU A 17 -9.54 0.71 4.06
CA GLU A 17 -9.19 0.54 5.46
C GLU A 17 -7.71 0.20 5.60
N VAL A 18 -7.09 0.67 6.69
CA VAL A 18 -5.69 0.43 7.00
C VAL A 18 -5.59 -0.50 8.20
N ILE A 19 -4.62 -1.41 8.16
CA ILE A 19 -4.26 -2.25 9.30
C ILE A 19 -2.73 -2.23 9.42
N SER A 20 -2.21 -2.01 10.63
CA SER A 20 -0.79 -2.24 10.91
C SER A 20 -0.60 -3.53 11.68
N MET A 21 0.59 -4.12 11.60
CA MET A 21 0.92 -5.38 12.24
C MET A 21 2.43 -5.45 12.50
N SER A 22 2.81 -6.08 13.61
CA SER A 22 4.18 -6.52 13.90
C SER A 22 4.14 -7.68 14.91
N ILE A 23 5.30 -8.29 15.16
CA ILE A 23 5.46 -9.30 16.22
C ILE A 23 5.15 -8.82 17.64
N ASP A 24 5.07 -7.51 17.86
CA ASP A 24 4.86 -6.93 19.18
C ASP A 24 3.48 -7.28 19.73
N SER A 25 3.37 -7.36 21.05
CA SER A 25 2.07 -7.57 21.71
C SER A 25 1.16 -6.34 21.57
N MET A 26 -0.16 -6.56 21.68
CA MET A 26 -1.14 -5.47 21.77
C MET A 26 -0.89 -4.50 22.93
N PHE A 27 -0.23 -4.95 24.01
CA PHE A 27 0.17 -4.09 25.13
C PHE A 27 1.29 -3.12 24.75
N VAL A 28 2.28 -3.60 24.00
CA VAL A 28 3.35 -2.75 23.45
C VAL A 28 2.76 -1.73 22.48
N HIS A 29 1.86 -2.18 21.60
CA HIS A 29 1.09 -1.32 20.70
C HIS A 29 0.34 -0.22 21.42
N LYS A 30 -0.42 -0.54 22.48
CA LYS A 30 -1.14 0.45 23.28
C LYS A 30 -0.19 1.46 23.93
N MET A 31 0.91 0.99 24.50
CA MET A 31 1.90 1.87 25.13
C MET A 31 2.59 2.77 24.11
N TRP A 32 2.90 2.26 22.92
CA TRP A 32 3.51 3.03 21.85
C TRP A 32 2.57 4.13 21.34
N ASP A 33 1.30 3.80 21.15
CA ASP A 33 0.28 4.77 20.76
C ASP A 33 0.11 5.86 21.84
N ASP A 34 -0.08 5.47 23.10
CA ASP A 34 -0.30 6.39 24.22
C ASP A 34 0.90 7.31 24.52
N LYS A 35 2.13 6.82 24.30
CA LYS A 35 3.34 7.53 24.75
C LYS A 35 4.09 8.22 23.62
N GLU A 36 3.91 7.79 22.38
CA GLU A 36 4.64 8.30 21.23
C GLU A 36 3.72 8.74 20.09
N LEU A 37 2.91 7.84 19.50
CA LEU A 37 2.18 8.15 18.27
C LEU A 37 1.10 9.22 18.48
N SER A 38 0.42 9.23 19.62
CA SER A 38 -0.53 10.29 20.02
C SER A 38 0.09 11.68 20.18
N LYS A 39 1.42 11.78 20.29
CA LYS A 39 2.14 13.07 20.27
C LYS A 39 2.58 13.47 18.86
N MET A 40 2.57 12.54 17.91
CA MET A 40 2.94 12.76 16.51
C MET A 40 1.72 13.05 15.63
N VAL A 41 0.59 12.43 15.95
CA VAL A 41 -0.68 12.56 15.23
C VAL A 41 -1.77 12.79 16.27
N GLU A 42 -2.58 13.83 16.07
CA GLU A 42 -3.67 14.17 16.99
C GLU A 42 -4.65 12.99 17.10
N GLY A 43 -4.86 12.51 18.32
CA GLY A 43 -5.73 11.36 18.58
C GLY A 43 -5.07 9.99 18.40
N GLY A 44 -3.77 9.92 18.08
CA GLY A 44 -3.03 8.66 17.94
C GLY A 44 -3.29 7.95 16.60
N VAL A 45 -3.09 6.64 16.59
CA VAL A 45 -3.32 5.81 15.40
C VAL A 45 -4.81 5.50 15.24
N PRO A 46 -5.46 5.94 14.13
CA PRO A 46 -6.91 5.84 13.96
C PRO A 46 -7.36 4.49 13.38
N PHE A 47 -6.51 3.48 13.36
CA PHE A 47 -6.77 2.18 12.74
C PHE A 47 -6.19 1.02 13.57
N PRO A 48 -6.66 -0.23 13.38
CA PRO A 48 -6.20 -1.38 14.16
C PRO A 48 -4.70 -1.64 14.02
N MET A 49 -4.04 -1.87 15.17
CA MET A 49 -2.66 -2.34 15.26
C MET A 49 -2.64 -3.78 15.78
N LEU A 50 -2.43 -4.72 14.86
CA LEU A 50 -2.46 -6.15 15.13
C LEU A 50 -1.13 -6.65 15.70
N SER A 51 -1.23 -7.70 16.50
CA SER A 51 -0.09 -8.46 17.01
C SER A 51 0.01 -9.77 16.23
N ASP A 52 1.15 -9.99 15.59
CA ASP A 52 1.56 -11.27 15.01
C ASP A 52 2.59 -11.95 15.91
N ALA A 53 2.25 -12.09 17.21
CA ALA A 53 3.12 -12.76 18.15
C ALA A 53 3.44 -14.19 17.67
N GLY A 54 4.71 -14.45 17.37
CA GLY A 54 5.19 -15.71 16.78
C GLY A 54 5.35 -15.70 15.25
N GLY A 55 5.11 -14.56 14.58
CA GLY A 55 5.52 -14.31 13.19
C GLY A 55 4.77 -15.10 12.12
N LYS A 56 3.62 -15.71 12.44
CA LYS A 56 2.92 -16.63 11.55
C LYS A 56 2.33 -15.92 10.34
N VAL A 57 1.77 -14.73 10.54
CA VAL A 57 1.23 -13.94 9.44
C VAL A 57 2.37 -13.41 8.58
N GLY A 58 3.44 -12.90 9.18
CA GLY A 58 4.65 -12.50 8.48
C GLY A 58 5.25 -13.62 7.63
N GLN A 59 5.26 -14.87 8.11
CA GLN A 59 5.69 -16.05 7.37
C GLN A 59 4.78 -16.32 6.15
N ILE A 60 3.45 -16.29 6.33
CA ILE A 60 2.49 -16.48 5.23
C ILE A 60 2.67 -15.40 4.15
N PHE A 61 2.90 -14.17 4.55
CA PHE A 61 3.13 -13.05 3.64
C PHE A 61 4.58 -12.95 3.12
N GLY A 62 5.46 -13.87 3.54
CA GLY A 62 6.86 -13.95 3.08
C GLY A 62 7.74 -12.78 3.53
N VAL A 63 7.40 -12.13 4.64
CA VAL A 63 8.11 -10.94 5.17
C VAL A 63 8.76 -11.16 6.53
N TYR A 64 8.55 -12.31 7.18
CA TYR A 64 9.19 -12.66 8.44
C TYR A 64 10.64 -13.09 8.23
N ASP A 65 11.55 -12.48 8.99
CA ASP A 65 12.96 -12.85 9.07
C ASP A 65 13.15 -13.75 10.30
N GLU A 66 13.44 -15.03 10.06
CA GLU A 66 13.59 -16.02 11.14
C GLU A 66 14.84 -15.77 11.99
N ASP A 67 15.92 -15.26 11.40
CA ASP A 67 17.17 -14.99 12.10
C ASP A 67 17.04 -13.75 12.99
N ALA A 68 16.36 -12.71 12.48
CA ALA A 68 16.10 -11.48 13.23
C ALA A 68 14.88 -11.59 14.17
N GLY A 69 14.01 -12.57 13.94
CA GLY A 69 12.79 -12.79 14.71
C GLY A 69 11.70 -11.74 14.50
N VAL A 70 11.75 -10.96 13.41
CA VAL A 70 10.87 -9.80 13.15
C VAL A 70 10.44 -9.74 11.68
N GLU A 71 9.36 -9.02 11.37
CA GLU A 71 9.00 -8.75 9.97
C GLU A 71 9.88 -7.64 9.35
N THR A 72 10.23 -7.84 8.09
CA THR A 72 10.70 -6.78 7.18
C THR A 72 9.56 -5.80 6.87
N ARG A 73 9.87 -4.66 6.19
CA ARG A 73 8.87 -3.60 5.96
C ARG A 73 7.95 -3.94 4.77
N GLY A 74 7.08 -4.93 4.95
CA GLY A 74 6.05 -5.33 3.99
C GLY A 74 4.81 -4.45 4.02
N ARG A 75 4.27 -4.12 2.84
CA ARG A 75 2.95 -3.49 2.66
C ARG A 75 2.23 -4.21 1.53
N PHE A 76 0.95 -4.51 1.74
CA PHE A 76 0.11 -5.25 0.81
C PHE A 76 -1.17 -4.45 0.53
N ILE A 77 -1.57 -4.39 -0.74
CA ILE A 77 -2.85 -3.86 -1.18
C ILE A 77 -3.72 -5.07 -1.50
N ILE A 78 -4.81 -5.22 -0.76
CA ILE A 78 -5.75 -6.33 -0.89
C ILE A 78 -7.08 -5.75 -1.37
N ASP A 79 -7.64 -6.33 -2.42
CA ASP A 79 -8.91 -5.87 -2.99
C ASP A 79 -10.13 -6.42 -2.23
N PRO A 80 -11.36 -5.98 -2.57
CA PRO A 80 -12.58 -6.45 -1.91
C PRO A 80 -12.85 -7.95 -2.05
N ASP A 81 -12.22 -8.65 -2.98
CA ASP A 81 -12.35 -10.09 -3.19
C ASP A 81 -11.29 -10.87 -2.39
N GLY A 82 -10.47 -10.17 -1.60
CA GLY A 82 -9.41 -10.76 -0.77
C GLY A 82 -8.13 -11.07 -1.55
N ILE A 83 -7.98 -10.53 -2.76
CA ILE A 83 -6.82 -10.80 -3.63
C ILE A 83 -5.75 -9.72 -3.43
N VAL A 84 -4.50 -10.15 -3.25
CA VAL A 84 -3.35 -9.24 -3.21
C VAL A 84 -3.11 -8.69 -4.61
N GLN A 85 -3.33 -7.39 -4.79
CA GLN A 85 -3.13 -6.69 -6.06
C GLN A 85 -1.71 -6.15 -6.22
N GLY A 86 -1.08 -5.77 -5.10
CA GLY A 86 0.29 -5.28 -5.11
C GLY A 86 0.90 -5.34 -3.73
N TYR A 87 2.22 -5.48 -3.70
CA TYR A 87 2.98 -5.45 -2.45
C TYR A 87 4.35 -4.81 -2.65
N GLU A 88 4.90 -4.31 -1.55
CA GLU A 88 6.22 -3.70 -1.47
C GLU A 88 6.90 -4.20 -0.21
N VAL A 89 8.14 -4.68 -0.34
CA VAL A 89 8.97 -5.11 0.78
C VAL A 89 10.26 -4.31 0.74
N LEU A 90 10.50 -3.50 1.78
CA LEU A 90 11.74 -2.74 1.94
C LEU A 90 12.54 -3.31 3.11
N THR A 91 13.87 -3.26 2.98
CA THR A 91 14.76 -3.52 4.12
C THR A 91 14.61 -2.41 5.17
N PRO A 92 15.03 -2.64 6.43
CA PRO A 92 14.82 -1.71 7.53
C PRO A 92 15.27 -0.24 7.34
N PRO A 93 16.37 0.11 6.62
CA PRO A 93 16.85 1.49 6.59
C PRO A 93 16.01 2.43 5.72
N VAL A 94 15.11 1.93 4.87
CA VAL A 94 14.32 2.76 3.95
C VAL A 94 12.83 2.75 4.32
N GLY A 95 12.26 3.94 4.46
CA GLY A 95 10.82 4.13 4.69
C GLY A 95 10.01 4.01 3.39
N ARG A 96 8.78 3.52 3.50
CA ARG A 96 7.81 3.45 2.39
C ARG A 96 7.24 4.82 2.05
N ASN A 97 6.86 5.01 0.79
CA ASN A 97 6.21 6.25 0.33
C ASN A 97 4.68 6.11 0.34
N VAL A 98 4.01 6.88 1.21
CA VAL A 98 2.54 6.87 1.34
C VAL A 98 1.86 7.38 0.06
N ASN A 99 2.46 8.34 -0.64
CA ASN A 99 1.89 8.85 -1.89
C ASN A 99 1.90 7.81 -3.00
N GLU A 100 2.89 6.92 -3.03
CA GLU A 100 2.90 5.79 -3.96
C GLU A 100 1.80 4.77 -3.62
N THR A 101 1.51 4.59 -2.33
CA THR A 101 0.38 3.75 -1.90
C THR A 101 -0.94 4.31 -2.41
N PHE A 102 -1.18 5.62 -2.25
CA PHE A 102 -2.37 6.28 -2.80
C PHE A 102 -2.48 6.12 -4.32
N ARG A 103 -1.38 6.39 -5.04
CA ARG A 103 -1.34 6.27 -6.50
C ARG A 103 -1.71 4.86 -6.96
N GLN A 104 -1.15 3.83 -6.32
CA GLN A 104 -1.43 2.43 -6.63
C GLN A 104 -2.88 2.04 -6.32
N VAL A 105 -3.42 2.44 -5.16
CA VAL A 105 -4.83 2.21 -4.81
C VAL A 105 -5.76 2.79 -5.87
N GLN A 106 -5.55 4.06 -6.25
CA GLN A 106 -6.38 4.73 -7.25
C GLN A 106 -6.25 4.08 -8.64
N ALA A 107 -5.06 3.61 -8.99
CA ALA A 107 -4.83 2.89 -10.24
C ALA A 107 -5.61 1.56 -10.27
N PHE A 108 -5.51 0.76 -9.20
CA PHE A 108 -6.24 -0.50 -9.11
C PHE A 108 -7.76 -0.28 -9.07
N GLN A 109 -8.24 0.78 -8.42
CA GLN A 109 -9.66 1.14 -8.44
C GLN A 109 -10.15 1.47 -9.85
N LEU A 110 -9.41 2.27 -10.62
CA LEU A 110 -9.76 2.55 -12.03
C LEU A 110 -9.79 1.27 -12.87
N VAL A 111 -8.77 0.40 -12.74
CA VAL A 111 -8.72 -0.87 -13.48
C VAL A 111 -9.90 -1.77 -13.10
N ARG A 112 -10.28 -1.81 -11.80
CA ARG A 112 -11.43 -2.56 -11.32
C ARG A 112 -12.75 -1.99 -11.85
N GLU A 113 -12.94 -0.68 -11.79
CA GLU A 113 -14.13 0.02 -12.29
C GLU A 113 -14.33 -0.16 -13.79
N SER A 114 -13.23 -0.09 -14.56
CA SER A 114 -13.23 -0.35 -16.00
C SER A 114 -13.33 -1.84 -16.36
N LYS A 115 -13.37 -2.75 -15.36
CA LYS A 115 -13.39 -4.20 -15.54
C LYS A 115 -12.23 -4.71 -16.40
N GLY A 116 -11.05 -4.10 -16.24
CA GLY A 116 -9.84 -4.45 -16.99
C GLY A 116 -9.80 -3.94 -18.44
N THR A 117 -10.78 -3.14 -18.87
CA THR A 117 -10.74 -2.51 -20.21
C THR A 117 -9.79 -1.32 -20.28
N GLU A 118 -9.33 -0.83 -19.14
CA GLU A 118 -8.26 0.16 -19.03
C GLU A 118 -7.07 -0.38 -18.24
N ALA A 119 -5.88 0.08 -18.60
CA ALA A 119 -4.63 -0.16 -17.89
C ALA A 119 -3.92 1.16 -17.60
N THR A 120 -3.32 1.27 -16.42
CA THR A 120 -2.57 2.46 -16.00
C THR A 120 -1.08 2.29 -16.35
N PRO A 121 -0.52 3.10 -17.27
CA PRO A 121 0.89 2.99 -17.64
C PRO A 121 1.85 3.42 -16.51
N SER A 122 3.15 3.26 -16.72
CA SER A 122 4.18 3.68 -15.76
C SER A 122 4.02 5.15 -15.39
N GLY A 123 4.12 5.46 -14.08
CA GLY A 123 3.98 6.81 -13.56
C GLY A 123 2.55 7.36 -13.54
N TRP A 124 1.54 6.58 -13.94
CA TRP A 124 0.16 7.04 -14.00
C TRP A 124 -0.32 7.62 -12.66
N LYS A 125 -1.06 8.74 -12.76
CA LYS A 125 -1.75 9.44 -11.67
C LYS A 125 -3.19 9.75 -12.08
N PRO A 126 -4.11 9.99 -11.12
CA PRO A 126 -5.48 10.40 -11.43
C PRO A 126 -5.55 11.54 -12.45
N GLY A 127 -6.39 11.36 -13.47
CA GLY A 127 -6.56 12.31 -14.58
C GLY A 127 -5.55 12.19 -15.72
N LYS A 128 -4.51 11.35 -15.60
CA LYS A 128 -3.60 11.03 -16.72
C LYS A 128 -4.21 9.95 -17.61
N MET A 129 -3.73 9.89 -18.86
CA MET A 129 -4.21 8.94 -19.86
C MET A 129 -4.05 7.47 -19.43
N THR A 130 -5.01 6.64 -19.82
CA THR A 130 -5.02 5.18 -19.65
C THR A 130 -4.82 4.50 -20.99
N LEU A 131 -4.27 3.29 -20.97
CA LEU A 131 -4.17 2.43 -22.16
C LEU A 131 -5.39 1.53 -22.23
N LYS A 132 -5.84 1.17 -23.43
CA LYS A 132 -6.89 0.16 -23.64
C LYS A 132 -6.24 -1.15 -24.08
N PRO A 133 -6.17 -2.17 -23.20
CA PRO A 133 -5.55 -3.43 -23.57
C PRO A 133 -6.32 -4.12 -24.71
N GLY A 134 -5.60 -4.51 -25.76
CA GLY A 134 -6.14 -5.23 -26.91
C GLY A 134 -5.04 -5.66 -27.88
N PRO A 135 -5.33 -6.59 -28.81
CA PRO A 135 -4.36 -7.09 -29.79
C PRO A 135 -3.66 -5.99 -30.60
N GLU A 136 -4.39 -4.92 -30.91
CA GLU A 136 -3.89 -3.74 -31.63
C GLU A 136 -2.81 -2.97 -30.88
N LEU A 137 -2.79 -3.03 -29.54
CA LEU A 137 -1.82 -2.34 -28.72
C LEU A 137 -0.50 -3.11 -28.59
N VAL A 138 -0.50 -4.41 -28.86
CA VAL A 138 0.70 -5.28 -28.79
C VAL A 138 1.75 -4.78 -29.79
N GLY A 139 2.93 -4.41 -29.29
CA GLY A 139 4.01 -3.81 -30.08
C GLY A 139 3.76 -2.35 -30.52
N ASN A 140 2.63 -1.77 -30.12
CA ASN A 140 2.17 -0.45 -30.56
C ASN A 140 1.94 0.56 -29.43
N VAL A 141 2.20 0.19 -28.16
CA VAL A 141 2.07 1.09 -26.99
C VAL A 141 2.75 2.44 -27.21
N TRP A 142 3.92 2.45 -27.87
CA TRP A 142 4.69 3.66 -28.18
C TRP A 142 3.92 4.69 -29.03
N LYS A 143 2.83 4.31 -29.70
CA LYS A 143 1.98 5.23 -30.46
C LYS A 143 1.08 6.06 -29.54
N GLU A 144 0.72 5.53 -28.38
CA GLU A 144 -0.19 6.17 -27.41
C GLU A 144 0.54 6.73 -26.18
N TRP A 145 1.60 6.06 -25.74
CA TRP A 145 2.35 6.41 -24.54
C TRP A 145 3.83 6.60 -24.84
N LYS A 146 4.42 7.66 -24.27
CA LYS A 146 5.84 8.01 -24.40
C LYS A 146 6.52 8.01 -23.03
N THR A 147 7.81 7.74 -23.00
CA THR A 147 8.60 7.66 -21.76
C THR A 147 8.58 8.95 -20.95
N GLU A 148 8.50 10.10 -21.61
CA GLU A 148 8.45 11.41 -20.96
C GLU A 148 7.14 11.60 -20.17
N MET A 149 6.08 10.87 -20.54
CA MET A 149 4.78 10.90 -19.84
C MET A 149 4.80 10.10 -18.53
N ALA A 150 5.86 9.32 -18.26
CA ALA A 150 6.03 8.58 -17.02
C ALA A 150 6.37 9.48 -15.83
N PHE A 151 6.83 10.70 -16.12
CA PHE A 151 7.32 11.66 -15.15
C PHE A 151 6.42 12.90 -15.19
N ASP A 152 6.35 13.62 -14.07
CA ASP A 152 5.67 14.93 -14.01
C ASP A 152 6.59 16.07 -14.43
#